data_AF-A0A9X2M6J8-F1
#
_entry.id   AF-A0A9X2M6J8-F1
#
_cell.length_a   1.000
_cell.length_b   1.000
_cell.length_c   1.000
_cell.angle_alpha   90.00
_cell.angle_beta   90.00
_cell.angle_gamma   90.00
#
_symmetry.space_group_name_H-M   'P 1'
#
loop_
_entity.id
_entity.type
_entity.pdbx_description
1 polymer ?
#
loop_
_entity_poly.entity_id
_entity_poly.type
_entity_poly.pdbx_seq_one_letter_code
_entity_poly.pdbx_strand_id
1 'polypeptide(L)'
;MPPRAAAPSTTNSHRPRARLRAGAPRGGGALHAGAWWLWALGLATAASRTTNPLLLGLLIAVAGYVVAVRRTDAPWARSYTAFLKLGLVVLAIRLFFAVFFGSPIPGTRVLFTLPEVPLPHWAQGVRIGGRVSAEGLVFALYDGLRLATLLICVGAANALASPARLLKSLPGALYEAGVAVVVAMTFAPHLVADVQRLRSARRLRGRPDRGVKALLHVGLPVLEGALERSVALAAAMDARGYGRTAQVPPAVARTTTALTLGGLLGVCCGTYGLLAAEGAGYGLPLLLTGLAAALGGLWLGGRRSVRSRYRPDRWGIRAWLVAGSGAAVAALMIWGSPPPPPGPPPPPLPPPRRPPPGRA
;
A
#
# COMPACT_ATOMS: atom_id res chain seq x y z
N MET A 1 -5.76 -0.46 84.89
CA MET A 1 -6.88 -0.20 83.98
C MET A 1 -6.76 1.23 83.46
N PRO A 2 -6.15 1.42 82.28
CA PRO A 2 -6.70 2.30 81.23
C PRO A 2 -6.45 1.71 79.81
N PRO A 3 -6.91 2.29 78.67
CA PRO A 3 -7.72 1.55 77.69
C PRO A 3 -7.04 1.27 76.34
N ARG A 4 -7.68 0.38 75.57
CA ARG A 4 -7.42 0.04 74.16
C ARG A 4 -7.28 1.29 73.27
N ALA A 5 -6.14 1.41 72.59
CA ALA A 5 -5.99 2.30 71.45
C ALA A 5 -6.61 1.66 70.19
N ALA A 6 -7.61 2.34 69.63
CA ALA A 6 -8.30 1.99 68.41
C ALA A 6 -7.41 2.19 67.17
N ALA A 7 -7.39 1.20 66.28
CA ALA A 7 -6.80 1.32 64.96
C ALA A 7 -7.72 2.14 64.03
N PRO A 8 -7.19 3.10 63.24
CA PRO A 8 -8.00 3.83 62.27
C PRO A 8 -8.41 2.93 61.09
N SER A 9 -9.70 3.03 60.77
CA SER A 9 -10.42 2.39 59.68
C SER A 9 -9.77 2.58 58.31
N THR A 10 -9.61 1.47 57.60
CA THR A 10 -9.15 1.42 56.20
C THR A 10 -10.14 2.10 55.27
N THR A 11 -9.74 3.21 54.67
CA THR A 11 -10.45 3.87 53.56
C THR A 11 -10.42 2.97 52.32
N ASN A 12 -11.60 2.57 51.87
CA ASN A 12 -11.86 1.84 50.63
C ASN A 12 -11.24 2.54 49.42
N SER A 13 -10.19 1.94 48.85
CA SER A 13 -9.71 2.31 47.51
C SER A 13 -10.49 1.49 46.47
N HIS A 14 -11.43 2.15 45.80
CA HIS A 14 -12.07 1.65 44.58
C HIS A 14 -10.99 1.42 43.50
N ARG A 15 -10.46 0.20 43.42
CA ARG A 15 -9.71 -0.24 42.24
C ARG A 15 -10.69 -0.39 41.09
N PRO A 16 -10.54 0.34 39.97
CA PRO A 16 -11.36 0.08 38.79
C PRO A 16 -11.02 -1.33 38.30
N ARG A 17 -12.00 -2.23 38.32
CA ARG A 17 -11.91 -3.56 37.73
C ARG A 17 -11.53 -3.41 36.26
N ALA A 18 -10.25 -3.62 35.97
CA ALA A 18 -9.77 -3.75 34.61
C ALA A 18 -10.57 -4.86 33.93
N ARG A 19 -11.43 -4.47 32.99
CA ARG A 19 -12.13 -5.39 32.11
C ARG A 19 -11.06 -6.14 31.32
N LEU A 20 -10.72 -7.35 31.77
CA LEU A 20 -10.02 -8.36 30.97
C LEU A 20 -10.93 -8.76 29.81
N ARG A 21 -11.00 -7.90 28.78
CA ARG A 21 -11.56 -8.19 27.46
C ARG A 21 -10.40 -8.21 26.47
N ALA A 22 -9.99 -9.41 26.10
CA ALA A 22 -9.80 -9.83 24.72
C ALA A 22 -9.10 -11.20 24.75
N GLY A 23 -9.80 -12.23 24.30
CA GLY A 23 -9.18 -13.54 24.07
C GLY A 23 -8.00 -13.39 23.14
N ALA A 24 -6.80 -13.70 23.65
CA ALA A 24 -5.64 -13.90 22.81
C ALA A 24 -6.01 -15.00 21.79
N PRO A 25 -5.87 -14.75 20.47
CA PRO A 25 -6.21 -15.76 19.48
C PRO A 25 -5.36 -17.00 19.72
N ARG A 26 -6.03 -18.15 19.92
CA ARG A 26 -5.41 -19.48 20.02
C ARG A 26 -4.52 -19.69 18.79
N GLY A 27 -3.21 -19.69 19.01
CA GLY A 27 -2.18 -19.60 17.97
C GLY A 27 -1.95 -20.90 17.19
N GLY A 28 -2.93 -21.31 16.37
CA GLY A 28 -2.81 -22.42 15.42
C GLY A 28 -3.41 -22.19 14.03
N GLY A 29 -4.07 -21.05 13.77
CA GLY A 29 -4.84 -20.84 12.54
C GLY A 29 -4.64 -19.50 11.82
N ALA A 30 -3.66 -18.68 12.22
CA ALA A 30 -3.39 -17.42 11.55
C ALA A 30 -2.75 -17.70 10.17
N LEU A 31 -3.43 -17.29 9.10
CA LEU A 31 -2.90 -17.33 7.75
C LEU A 31 -1.64 -16.45 7.65
N HIS A 32 -0.65 -16.92 6.89
CA HIS A 32 0.61 -16.22 6.72
C HIS A 32 0.38 -14.86 6.04
N ALA A 33 0.95 -13.79 6.58
CA ALA A 33 0.75 -12.42 6.08
C ALA A 33 1.11 -12.26 4.60
N GLY A 34 2.17 -12.94 4.15
CA GLY A 34 2.59 -12.95 2.75
C GLY A 34 1.56 -13.55 1.80
N ALA A 35 0.74 -14.52 2.23
CA ALA A 35 -0.28 -15.11 1.37
C ALA A 35 -1.40 -14.13 1.02
N TRP A 36 -1.80 -13.29 1.97
CA TRP A 36 -2.78 -12.23 1.72
C TRP A 36 -2.25 -11.14 0.78
N TRP A 37 -0.96 -10.81 0.90
CA TRP A 37 -0.30 -9.89 -0.03
C TRP A 37 -0.21 -10.44 -1.43
N LEU A 38 0.21 -11.70 -1.61
CA LEU A 38 0.23 -12.37 -2.91
C LEU A 38 -1.16 -12.44 -3.53
N TRP A 39 -2.17 -12.78 -2.72
CA TRP A 39 -3.55 -12.81 -3.17
C TRP A 39 -4.04 -11.43 -3.65
N ALA A 40 -3.83 -10.38 -2.85
CA ALA A 40 -4.24 -9.02 -3.19
C ALA A 40 -3.47 -8.46 -4.40
N LEU A 41 -2.18 -8.78 -4.54
CA LEU A 41 -1.39 -8.47 -5.73
C LEU A 41 -1.96 -9.18 -6.96
N GLY A 42 -2.36 -10.45 -6.83
CA GLY A 42 -3.04 -11.19 -7.91
C GLY A 42 -4.33 -10.51 -8.37
N LEU A 43 -5.18 -10.09 -7.42
CA LEU A 43 -6.39 -9.32 -7.74
C LEU A 43 -6.08 -7.96 -8.37
N ALA A 44 -5.03 -7.27 -7.90
CA ALA A 44 -4.60 -5.99 -8.48
C ALA A 44 -4.08 -6.17 -9.91
N THR A 45 -3.31 -7.23 -10.19
CA THR A 45 -2.87 -7.56 -11.55
C THR A 45 -4.04 -7.95 -12.45
N ALA A 46 -5.06 -8.62 -11.93
CA ALA A 46 -6.28 -8.90 -12.68
C ALA A 46 -7.04 -7.60 -13.02
N ALA A 47 -7.21 -6.71 -12.04
CA ALA A 47 -7.83 -5.39 -12.23
C ALA A 47 -7.06 -4.52 -13.23
N SER A 48 -5.73 -4.64 -13.28
CA SER A 48 -4.91 -3.88 -14.24
C SER A 48 -5.05 -4.41 -15.68
N ARG A 49 -5.61 -5.60 -15.91
CA ARG A 49 -5.78 -6.18 -17.25
C ARG A 49 -7.19 -6.04 -17.82
N THR A 50 -8.14 -5.49 -17.05
CA THR A 50 -9.53 -5.36 -17.48
C THR A 50 -10.06 -3.93 -17.34
N THR A 51 -10.89 -3.54 -18.31
CA THR A 51 -11.72 -2.31 -18.26
C THR A 51 -13.20 -2.64 -18.11
N ASN A 52 -13.57 -3.93 -18.02
CA ASN A 52 -14.96 -4.35 -17.90
C ASN A 52 -15.47 -4.05 -16.46
N PRO A 53 -16.52 -3.21 -16.31
CA PRO A 53 -17.00 -2.80 -15.00
C PRO A 53 -17.58 -3.95 -14.17
N LEU A 54 -18.12 -5.00 -14.83
CA LEU A 54 -18.65 -6.17 -14.12
C LEU A 54 -17.53 -6.97 -13.44
N LEU A 55 -16.39 -7.14 -14.13
CA LEU A 55 -15.23 -7.82 -13.57
C LEU A 55 -14.60 -7.00 -12.44
N LEU A 56 -14.46 -5.69 -12.61
CA LEU A 56 -13.96 -4.80 -11.55
C LEU A 56 -14.88 -4.81 -10.33
N GLY A 57 -16.20 -4.74 -10.54
CA GLY A 57 -17.20 -4.85 -9.49
C GLY A 57 -17.12 -6.18 -8.74
N LEU A 58 -16.92 -7.29 -9.46
CA LEU A 58 -16.73 -8.61 -8.87
C LEU A 58 -15.45 -8.69 -8.03
N LEU A 59 -14.33 -8.12 -8.51
CA LEU A 59 -13.08 -8.05 -7.73
C LEU A 59 -13.28 -7.24 -6.44
N ILE A 60 -13.95 -6.09 -6.51
CA ILE A 60 -14.29 -5.28 -5.33
C ILE A 60 -15.18 -6.07 -4.36
N ALA A 61 -16.20 -6.76 -4.87
CA ALA A 61 -17.13 -7.54 -4.05
C ALA A 61 -16.42 -8.71 -3.34
N VAL A 62 -15.57 -9.46 -4.05
CA VAL A 62 -14.76 -10.55 -3.48
C VAL A 62 -13.78 -9.99 -2.44
N ALA A 63 -13.09 -8.88 -2.74
CA ALA A 63 -12.20 -8.24 -1.79
C ALA A 63 -12.93 -7.81 -0.52
N GLY A 64 -14.10 -7.16 -0.67
CA GLY A 64 -14.95 -6.73 0.44
C GLY A 64 -15.48 -7.89 1.27
N TYR A 65 -15.95 -8.96 0.62
CA TYR A 65 -16.43 -10.17 1.29
C TYR A 65 -15.32 -10.85 2.11
N VAL A 66 -14.14 -11.05 1.51
CA VAL A 66 -13.01 -11.66 2.21
C VAL A 66 -12.58 -10.82 3.40
N VAL A 67 -12.49 -9.49 3.24
CA VAL A 67 -12.19 -8.58 4.36
C VAL A 67 -13.29 -8.65 5.43
N ALA A 68 -14.57 -8.68 5.07
CA ALA A 68 -15.66 -8.75 6.04
C ALA A 68 -15.62 -10.04 6.87
N VAL A 69 -15.32 -11.18 6.25
CA VAL A 69 -15.30 -12.51 6.91
C VAL A 69 -13.99 -12.77 7.67
N ARG A 70 -12.86 -12.20 7.22
CA ARG A 70 -11.53 -12.48 7.78
C ARG A 70 -10.90 -11.35 8.59
N ARG A 71 -11.50 -10.14 8.61
CA ARG A 71 -10.97 -9.03 9.42
C ARG A 71 -10.95 -9.44 10.89
N THR A 72 -9.84 -9.13 11.55
CA THR A 72 -9.71 -9.23 13.01
C THR A 72 -10.08 -7.88 13.62
N ASP A 73 -10.54 -7.84 14.88
CA ASP A 73 -10.97 -6.59 15.58
C ASP A 73 -9.83 -5.59 15.88
N ALA A 74 -8.72 -5.66 15.14
CA ALA A 74 -7.56 -4.84 15.36
C ALA A 74 -7.68 -3.46 14.66
N PRO A 75 -6.96 -2.43 15.10
CA PRO A 75 -7.12 -1.05 14.59
C PRO A 75 -6.95 -0.90 13.08
N TRP A 76 -6.11 -1.74 12.48
CA TRP A 76 -5.84 -1.83 11.03
C TRP A 76 -7.03 -2.34 10.20
N ALA A 77 -8.05 -2.95 10.82
CA ALA A 77 -9.26 -3.35 10.11
C ALA A 77 -10.04 -2.15 9.56
N ARG A 78 -9.86 -0.95 10.15
CA ARG A 78 -10.44 0.30 9.63
C ARG A 78 -9.73 0.83 8.38
N SER A 79 -8.53 0.32 8.07
CA SER A 79 -7.79 0.73 6.88
C SER A 79 -8.59 0.42 5.62
N TYR A 80 -9.30 -0.72 5.54
CA TYR A 80 -10.10 -1.05 4.36
C TYR A 80 -11.16 0.01 4.05
N THR A 81 -11.89 0.48 5.07
CA THR A 81 -12.88 1.56 4.90
C THR A 81 -12.22 2.88 4.46
N ALA A 82 -11.02 3.18 4.94
CA ALA A 82 -10.27 4.36 4.49
C ALA A 82 -9.86 4.25 3.02
N PHE A 83 -9.37 3.09 2.58
CA PHE A 83 -9.01 2.82 1.19
C PHE A 83 -10.23 2.82 0.26
N LEU A 84 -11.38 2.29 0.71
CA LEU A 84 -12.65 2.40 -0.01
C LEU A 84 -13.08 3.85 -0.20
N LYS A 85 -13.05 4.65 0.88
CA LYS A 85 -13.38 6.09 0.81
C LYS A 85 -12.44 6.83 -0.13
N LEU A 86 -11.13 6.54 -0.05
CA LEU A 86 -10.14 7.14 -0.93
C LEU A 86 -10.38 6.72 -2.40
N GLY A 87 -10.72 5.45 -2.67
CA GLY A 87 -11.10 4.99 -4.01
C GLY A 87 -12.34 5.70 -4.56
N LEU A 88 -13.35 5.90 -3.72
CA LEU A 88 -14.54 6.66 -4.08
C LEU A 88 -14.22 8.14 -4.36
N VAL A 89 -13.34 8.75 -3.57
CA VAL A 89 -12.87 10.12 -3.78
C VAL A 89 -12.11 10.23 -5.10
N VAL A 90 -11.19 9.31 -5.39
CA VAL A 90 -10.45 9.27 -6.66
C VAL A 90 -11.42 9.13 -7.84
N LEU A 91 -12.42 8.26 -7.73
CA LEU A 91 -13.46 8.10 -8.75
C LEU A 91 -14.26 9.40 -8.96
N ALA A 92 -14.71 10.03 -7.87
CA ALA A 92 -15.48 11.27 -7.92
C ALA A 92 -14.68 12.41 -8.53
N ILE A 93 -13.41 12.56 -8.14
CA ILE A 93 -12.48 13.53 -8.73
C ILE A 93 -12.34 13.26 -10.22
N ARG A 94 -12.17 11.99 -10.63
CA ARG A 94 -12.00 11.63 -12.03
C ARG A 94 -13.24 11.94 -12.87
N LEU A 95 -14.44 11.65 -12.35
CA LEU A 95 -15.71 12.04 -12.98
C LEU A 95 -15.83 13.56 -13.07
N PHE A 96 -15.49 14.28 -12.00
CA PHE A 96 -15.51 15.74 -11.98
C PHE A 96 -14.60 16.33 -13.07
N PHE A 97 -13.36 15.84 -13.18
CA PHE A 97 -12.44 16.25 -14.24
C PHE A 97 -13.00 15.92 -15.63
N ALA A 98 -13.60 14.74 -15.82
CA ALA A 98 -14.20 14.37 -17.10
C ALA A 98 -15.42 15.24 -17.50
N VAL A 99 -16.21 15.68 -16.51
CA VAL A 99 -17.35 16.60 -16.74
C VAL A 99 -16.87 18.02 -17.01
N PHE A 100 -15.85 18.50 -16.28
CA PHE A 100 -15.42 19.90 -16.35
C PHE A 100 -14.48 20.20 -17.52
N PHE A 101 -13.56 19.28 -17.84
CA PHE A 101 -12.59 19.42 -18.95
C PHE A 101 -13.06 18.75 -20.24
N GLY A 102 -14.22 18.09 -20.21
CA GLY A 102 -14.69 17.25 -21.30
C GLY A 102 -13.85 15.98 -21.46
N SER A 103 -14.42 15.01 -22.17
CA SER A 103 -13.74 13.76 -22.50
C SER A 103 -12.94 13.93 -23.82
N PRO A 104 -11.69 13.43 -23.91
CA PRO A 104 -10.94 13.37 -25.18
C PRO A 104 -11.61 12.50 -26.25
N ILE A 105 -12.58 11.66 -25.85
CA ILE A 105 -13.24 10.70 -26.73
C ILE A 105 -14.41 11.38 -27.45
N PRO A 106 -14.43 11.38 -28.80
CA PRO A 106 -15.58 11.84 -29.57
C PRO A 106 -16.79 10.97 -29.25
N GLY A 107 -17.83 11.57 -28.67
CA GLY A 107 -19.11 10.90 -28.37
C GLY A 107 -20.24 11.49 -29.19
N THR A 108 -21.16 10.65 -29.66
CA THR A 108 -22.31 11.07 -30.47
C THR A 108 -23.48 11.55 -29.60
N ARG A 109 -23.61 11.06 -28.36
CA ARG A 109 -24.64 11.51 -27.41
C ARG A 109 -24.11 12.54 -26.43
N VAL A 110 -24.45 13.80 -26.66
CA VAL A 110 -24.16 14.90 -25.74
C VAL A 110 -25.24 14.95 -24.66
N LEU A 111 -24.86 14.89 -23.38
CA LEU A 111 -25.80 15.10 -22.27
C LEU A 111 -25.97 16.60 -21.98
N PHE A 112 -24.85 17.31 -21.80
CA PHE A 112 -24.85 18.73 -21.45
C PHE A 112 -23.67 19.44 -22.11
N THR A 113 -23.86 20.72 -22.42
CA THR A 113 -22.81 21.58 -22.97
C THR A 113 -22.44 22.63 -21.92
N LEU A 114 -21.23 22.54 -21.36
CA LEU A 114 -20.73 23.61 -20.52
C LEU A 114 -20.23 24.75 -21.43
N PRO A 115 -20.46 26.02 -21.05
CA PRO A 115 -19.96 27.16 -21.81
C PRO A 115 -18.44 27.07 -21.93
N GLU A 116 -17.95 27.08 -23.16
CA GLU A 116 -16.53 27.00 -23.47
C GLU A 116 -15.90 28.35 -23.10
N VAL A 117 -14.93 28.34 -22.19
CA VAL A 117 -14.13 29.54 -21.92
C VAL A 117 -12.95 29.49 -22.89
N PRO A 118 -12.87 30.42 -23.87
CA PRO A 118 -11.73 30.46 -24.77
C PRO A 118 -10.48 30.80 -23.95
N LEU A 119 -9.62 29.81 -23.78
CA LEU A 119 -8.33 29.99 -23.12
C LEU A 119 -7.35 30.72 -24.06
N PRO A 120 -6.45 31.55 -23.52
CA PRO A 120 -5.50 32.31 -24.33
C PRO A 120 -4.56 31.37 -25.10
N HIS A 121 -4.03 31.85 -26.24
CA HIS A 121 -3.10 31.20 -27.18
C HIS A 121 -2.00 30.27 -26.60
N TRP A 122 -1.53 30.47 -25.36
CA TRP A 122 -0.55 29.60 -24.69
C TRP A 122 -1.14 28.29 -24.12
N ALA A 123 -2.47 28.16 -24.07
CA ALA A 123 -3.20 27.01 -23.53
C ALA A 123 -4.19 26.39 -24.54
N GLN A 124 -3.90 26.47 -25.84
CA GLN A 124 -4.75 25.91 -26.92
C GLN A 124 -4.93 24.38 -26.89
N GLY A 125 -4.24 23.66 -25.99
CA GLY A 125 -4.39 22.22 -25.78
C GLY A 125 -5.37 21.82 -24.67
N VAL A 126 -5.87 22.76 -23.87
CA VAL A 126 -6.78 22.47 -22.74
C VAL A 126 -8.11 23.16 -23.01
N ARG A 127 -9.19 22.38 -23.20
CA ARG A 127 -10.54 22.92 -23.30
C ARG A 127 -11.14 22.93 -21.88
N ILE A 128 -11.34 24.10 -21.31
CA ILE A 128 -12.11 24.25 -20.06
C ILE A 128 -13.58 24.44 -20.47
N GLY A 129 -14.41 23.45 -20.14
CA GLY A 129 -15.78 23.38 -20.65
C GLY A 129 -15.86 22.80 -22.06
N GLY A 130 -17.08 22.42 -22.45
CA GLY A 130 -17.38 21.78 -23.73
C GLY A 130 -18.54 20.79 -23.65
N ARG A 131 -18.75 20.03 -24.74
CA ARG A 131 -19.77 18.97 -24.82
C ARG A 131 -19.40 17.78 -23.93
N VAL A 132 -20.17 17.54 -22.88
CA VAL A 132 -20.07 16.34 -22.04
C VAL A 132 -20.85 15.21 -22.73
N SER A 133 -20.13 14.22 -23.25
CA SER A 133 -20.73 13.06 -23.91
C SER A 133 -20.99 11.92 -22.93
N ALA A 134 -22.01 11.11 -23.24
CA ALA A 134 -22.34 9.90 -22.50
C ALA A 134 -21.16 8.92 -22.51
N GLU A 135 -20.56 8.77 -23.69
CA GLU A 135 -19.44 7.87 -23.94
C GLU A 135 -18.21 8.29 -23.14
N GLY A 136 -17.95 9.60 -23.06
CA GLY A 136 -16.85 10.16 -22.28
C GLY A 136 -17.01 9.94 -20.78
N LEU A 137 -18.21 10.13 -20.26
CA LEU A 137 -18.51 9.90 -18.85
C LEU A 137 -18.41 8.41 -18.48
N VAL A 138 -18.91 7.52 -19.34
CA VAL A 138 -18.80 6.07 -19.18
C VAL A 138 -17.34 5.61 -19.21
N PHE A 139 -16.53 6.16 -20.12
CA PHE A 139 -15.09 5.87 -20.16
C PHE A 139 -14.38 6.33 -18.89
N ALA A 140 -14.64 7.56 -18.44
CA ALA A 140 -14.06 8.09 -17.21
C ALA A 140 -14.49 7.29 -15.97
N LEU A 141 -15.73 6.80 -15.95
CA LEU A 141 -16.24 5.90 -14.93
C LEU A 141 -15.47 4.57 -14.93
N TYR A 142 -15.27 3.94 -16.08
CA TYR A 142 -14.57 2.65 -16.18
C TYR A 142 -13.10 2.77 -15.78
N ASP A 143 -12.42 3.81 -16.26
CA ASP A 143 -11.03 4.03 -15.91
C ASP A 143 -10.89 4.42 -14.43
N GLY A 144 -11.80 5.26 -13.91
CA GLY A 144 -11.85 5.61 -12.49
C GLY A 144 -12.11 4.39 -11.60
N LEU A 145 -13.01 3.51 -12.01
CA LEU A 145 -13.32 2.27 -11.31
C LEU A 145 -12.11 1.32 -11.27
N ARG A 146 -11.31 1.27 -12.34
CA ARG A 146 -10.06 0.50 -12.36
C ARG A 146 -9.07 1.01 -11.31
N LEU A 147 -8.82 2.32 -11.24
CA LEU A 147 -7.96 2.91 -10.20
C LEU A 147 -8.50 2.68 -8.78
N ALA A 148 -9.82 2.84 -8.60
CA ALA A 148 -10.46 2.56 -7.32
C ALA A 148 -10.29 1.09 -6.91
N THR A 149 -10.44 0.15 -7.84
CA THR A 149 -10.25 -1.28 -7.60
C THR A 149 -8.83 -1.60 -7.16
N LEU A 150 -7.81 -1.04 -7.83
CA LEU A 150 -6.40 -1.20 -7.44
C LEU A 150 -6.17 -0.73 -6.00
N LEU A 151 -6.73 0.43 -5.66
CA LEU A 151 -6.61 1.00 -4.32
C LEU A 151 -7.34 0.16 -3.26
N ILE A 152 -8.50 -0.41 -3.60
CA ILE A 152 -9.26 -1.32 -2.74
C ILE A 152 -8.49 -2.63 -2.50
N CYS A 153 -7.82 -3.19 -3.52
CA CYS A 153 -6.95 -4.36 -3.37
C CYS A 153 -5.82 -4.10 -2.37
N VAL A 154 -5.15 -2.94 -2.46
CA VAL A 154 -4.12 -2.52 -1.49
C VAL A 154 -4.73 -2.36 -0.08
N GLY A 155 -5.92 -1.78 0.01
CA GLY A 155 -6.67 -1.70 1.26
C GLY A 155 -6.98 -3.06 1.87
N ALA A 156 -7.37 -4.03 1.05
CA ALA A 156 -7.66 -5.40 1.47
C ALA A 156 -6.39 -6.08 2.01
N ALA A 157 -5.24 -5.94 1.32
CA ALA A 157 -3.96 -6.45 1.79
C ALA A 157 -3.60 -5.92 3.20
N ASN A 158 -3.71 -4.60 3.39
CA ASN A 158 -3.39 -3.95 4.67
C ASN A 158 -4.37 -4.30 5.80
N ALA A 159 -5.63 -4.57 5.48
CA ALA A 159 -6.64 -4.96 6.46
C ALA A 159 -6.51 -6.45 6.87
N LEU A 160 -6.09 -7.32 5.95
CA LEU A 160 -5.94 -8.76 6.18
C LEU A 160 -4.57 -9.15 6.74
N ALA A 161 -3.52 -8.40 6.39
CA ALA A 161 -2.16 -8.61 6.85
C ALA A 161 -1.60 -7.32 7.47
N SER A 162 -1.37 -7.33 8.79
CA SER A 162 -0.76 -6.17 9.46
C SER A 162 0.70 -5.98 8.98
N PRO A 163 1.14 -4.77 8.63
CA PRO A 163 2.52 -4.50 8.18
C PRO A 163 3.60 -5.05 9.12
N ALA A 164 3.36 -4.98 10.43
CA ALA A 164 4.25 -5.56 11.44
C ALA A 164 4.40 -7.09 11.36
N ARG A 165 3.39 -7.82 10.85
CA ARG A 165 3.49 -9.28 10.62
C ARG A 165 4.28 -9.57 9.35
N LEU A 166 4.09 -8.77 8.30
CA LEU A 166 4.89 -8.88 7.08
C LEU A 166 6.38 -8.68 7.39
N LEU A 167 6.69 -7.72 8.25
CA LEU A 167 8.05 -7.46 8.69
C LEU A 167 8.66 -8.66 9.45
N LYS A 168 7.86 -9.40 10.24
CA LYS A 168 8.31 -10.63 10.90
C LYS A 168 8.64 -11.76 9.91
N SER A 169 7.94 -11.80 8.77
CA SER A 169 8.16 -12.79 7.70
C SER A 169 9.30 -12.44 6.73
N LEU A 170 9.89 -11.25 6.82
CA LEU A 170 11.02 -10.88 5.97
C LEU A 170 12.20 -11.86 6.11
N PRO A 171 12.92 -12.15 5.00
CA PRO A 171 14.11 -12.97 5.02
C PRO A 171 15.21 -12.35 5.89
N GLY A 172 16.09 -13.19 6.45
CA GLY A 172 17.19 -12.75 7.32
C GLY A 172 18.17 -11.78 6.65
N ALA A 173 18.23 -11.75 5.32
CA ALA A 173 19.03 -10.78 4.56
C ALA A 173 18.64 -9.32 4.85
N LEU A 174 17.37 -9.08 5.19
CA LEU A 174 16.84 -7.75 5.50
C LEU A 174 16.80 -7.51 7.01
N TYR A 175 17.59 -8.22 7.80
CA TYR A 175 17.54 -8.15 9.27
C TYR A 175 17.78 -6.73 9.80
N GLU A 176 18.84 -6.06 9.32
CA GLU A 176 19.20 -4.71 9.77
C GLU A 176 18.10 -3.71 9.45
N ALA A 177 17.61 -3.73 8.20
CA ALA A 177 16.46 -2.93 7.77
C ALA A 177 15.19 -3.27 8.56
N GLY A 178 14.94 -4.57 8.81
CA GLY A 178 13.79 -5.05 9.57
C GLY A 178 13.81 -4.58 11.01
N VAL A 179 14.96 -4.63 11.70
CA VAL A 179 15.13 -4.11 13.06
C VAL A 179 14.87 -2.61 13.07
N ALA A 180 15.45 -1.84 12.15
CA ALA A 180 15.21 -0.41 12.05
C ALA A 180 13.72 -0.08 11.90
N VAL A 181 12.98 -0.81 11.04
CA VAL A 181 11.55 -0.60 10.85
C VAL A 181 10.72 -1.05 12.06
N VAL A 182 11.06 -2.17 12.73
CA VAL A 182 10.39 -2.60 13.97
C VAL A 182 10.56 -1.53 15.06
N VAL A 183 11.79 -1.04 15.23
CA VAL A 183 12.14 0.02 16.16
C VAL A 183 11.31 1.27 15.82
N ALA A 184 11.35 1.75 14.58
CA ALA A 184 10.59 2.91 14.13
C ALA A 184 9.08 2.78 14.41
N MET A 185 8.47 1.63 14.10
CA MET A 185 7.05 1.39 14.36
C MET A 185 6.72 1.36 15.87
N THR A 186 7.67 0.96 16.70
CA THR A 186 7.49 0.96 18.17
C THR A 186 7.64 2.37 18.74
N PHE A 187 8.61 3.15 18.26
CA PHE A 187 8.86 4.52 18.74
C PHE A 187 7.89 5.56 18.18
N ALA A 188 7.33 5.34 16.98
CA ALA A 188 6.35 6.26 16.36
C ALA A 188 5.19 6.68 17.29
N PRO A 189 4.45 5.77 17.96
CA PRO A 189 3.38 6.17 18.88
C PRO A 189 3.90 6.95 20.09
N HIS A 190 5.12 6.66 20.57
CA HIS A 190 5.74 7.40 21.67
C HIS A 190 6.05 8.84 21.27
N LEU A 191 6.61 9.06 20.07
CA LEU A 191 6.87 10.41 19.55
C LEU A 191 5.60 11.23 19.38
N VAL A 192 4.52 10.61 18.89
CA VAL A 192 3.20 11.27 18.78
C VAL A 192 2.69 11.70 20.15
N ALA A 193 2.80 10.83 21.16
CA ALA A 193 2.39 11.16 22.52
C ALA A 193 3.23 12.29 23.13
N ASP A 194 4.54 12.32 22.89
CA ASP A 194 5.41 13.42 23.33
C ASP A 194 5.05 14.76 22.69
N VAL A 195 4.81 14.76 21.37
CA VAL A 195 4.37 15.95 20.65
C VAL A 195 3.03 16.46 21.20
N GLN A 196 2.08 15.56 21.46
CA GLN A 196 0.78 15.93 22.04
C GLN A 196 0.93 16.52 23.45
N ARG A 197 1.74 15.89 24.31
CA ARG A 197 2.07 16.41 25.65
C ARG A 197 2.70 17.80 25.57
N LEU A 198 3.69 17.99 24.71
CA LEU A 198 4.39 19.27 24.58
C LEU A 198 3.50 20.38 24.02
N ARG A 199 2.62 20.06 23.05
CA ARG A 199 1.60 20.99 22.56
C ARG A 199 0.61 21.39 23.66
N SER A 200 0.17 20.43 24.49
CA SER A 200 -0.74 20.73 25.61
C SER A 200 -0.09 21.64 26.67
N ALA A 201 1.16 21.38 27.03
CA ALA A 201 1.92 22.21 27.98
C ALA A 201 2.13 23.64 27.46
N ARG A 202 2.32 23.82 26.15
CA ARG A 202 2.43 25.15 25.52
C ARG A 202 1.12 25.92 25.55
N ARG A 203 0.01 25.24 25.26
CA ARG A 203 -1.33 25.83 25.36
C ARG A 203 -1.62 26.32 26.78
N LEU A 204 -1.23 25.55 27.80
CA LEU A 204 -1.34 25.98 29.20
C LEU A 204 -0.46 27.18 29.56
N ARG A 205 0.65 27.39 28.83
CA ARG A 205 1.55 28.55 29.00
C ARG A 205 1.17 29.75 28.12
N GLY A 206 -0.02 29.76 27.51
CA GLY A 206 -0.48 30.82 26.62
C GLY A 206 0.36 31.00 25.35
N ARG A 207 1.21 30.03 25.01
CA ARG A 207 2.11 30.12 23.85
C ARG A 207 1.38 29.64 22.59
N PRO A 208 1.53 30.35 21.46
CA PRO A 208 0.94 29.91 20.20
C PRO A 208 1.50 28.55 19.79
N ASP A 209 0.60 27.66 19.36
CA ASP A 209 0.89 26.28 18.99
C ASP A 209 0.92 26.06 17.46
N ARG A 210 0.68 27.12 16.68
CA ARG A 210 0.67 27.14 15.22
C ARG A 210 1.84 27.95 14.67
N GLY A 211 2.39 27.52 13.52
CA GLY A 211 3.45 28.21 12.79
C GLY A 211 4.84 27.54 12.89
N VAL A 212 5.76 27.98 12.04
CA VAL A 212 7.11 27.40 11.90
C VAL A 212 7.93 27.53 13.20
N LYS A 213 7.83 28.68 13.89
CA LYS A 213 8.48 28.87 15.19
C LYS A 213 7.92 27.90 16.24
N ALA A 214 6.61 27.65 16.26
CA ALA A 214 6.02 26.67 17.17
C ALA A 214 6.48 25.25 16.83
N LEU A 215 6.61 24.91 15.55
CA LEU A 215 7.14 23.62 15.10
C LEU A 215 8.59 23.41 15.55
N LEU A 216 9.48 24.39 15.37
CA LEU A 216 10.88 24.29 15.81
C LEU A 216 10.98 24.06 17.32
N HIS A 217 10.21 24.80 18.11
CA HIS A 217 10.27 24.68 19.56
C HIS A 217 9.58 23.41 20.10
N VAL A 218 8.62 22.82 19.38
CA VAL A 218 8.06 21.50 19.72
C VAL A 218 8.97 20.38 19.21
N GLY A 219 9.59 20.57 18.05
CA GLY A 219 10.44 19.59 17.39
C GLY A 219 11.75 19.36 18.12
N LEU A 220 12.43 20.43 18.55
CA LEU A 220 13.75 20.34 19.17
C LEU A 220 13.76 19.46 20.45
N PRO A 221 12.84 19.64 21.43
CA PRO A 221 12.81 18.78 22.62
C PRO A 221 12.38 17.34 22.32
N VAL A 222 11.56 17.14 21.29
CA VAL A 222 11.14 15.79 20.87
C VAL A 222 12.30 15.06 20.20
N LEU A 223 13.12 15.78 19.42
CA LEU A 223 14.35 15.24 18.83
C LEU A 223 15.37 14.90 19.91
N GLU A 224 15.58 15.79 20.89
CA GLU A 224 16.43 15.53 22.06
C GLU A 224 15.99 14.26 22.80
N GLY A 225 14.71 14.16 23.17
CA GLY A 225 14.18 12.94 23.81
C GLY A 225 14.19 11.71 22.89
N ALA A 226 14.17 11.87 21.56
CA ALA A 226 14.36 10.77 20.62
C ALA A 226 15.83 10.29 20.58
N LEU A 227 16.79 11.21 20.66
CA LEU A 227 18.22 10.90 20.72
C LEU A 227 18.59 10.20 22.03
N GLU A 228 18.09 10.67 23.17
CA GLU A 228 18.31 9.98 24.46
C GLU A 228 17.79 8.54 24.42
N ARG A 229 16.58 8.34 23.87
CA ARG A 229 15.99 7.00 23.73
C ARG A 229 16.73 6.13 22.71
N SER A 230 17.25 6.70 21.63
CA SER A 230 18.03 5.93 20.65
C SER A 230 19.36 5.47 21.24
N VAL A 231 20.03 6.32 22.02
CA VAL A 231 21.26 5.97 22.76
C VAL A 231 20.97 4.88 23.81
N ALA A 232 19.91 5.05 24.61
CA ALA A 232 19.51 4.05 25.60
C ALA A 232 19.14 2.70 24.95
N LEU A 233 18.43 2.72 23.81
CA LEU A 233 18.11 1.53 23.05
C LEU A 233 19.37 0.86 22.49
N ALA A 234 20.30 1.64 21.94
CA ALA A 234 21.55 1.13 21.39
C ALA A 234 22.37 0.42 22.48
N ALA A 235 22.51 1.03 23.66
CA ALA A 235 23.17 0.40 24.81
C ALA A 235 22.48 -0.91 25.26
N ALA A 236 21.13 -0.92 25.30
CA ALA A 236 20.37 -2.13 25.64
C ALA A 236 20.47 -3.22 24.56
N MET A 237 20.61 -2.84 23.29
CA MET A 237 20.83 -3.77 22.18
C MET A 237 22.21 -4.41 22.28
N ASP A 238 23.25 -3.61 22.52
CA ASP A 238 24.63 -4.08 22.67
C ASP A 238 24.77 -5.03 23.88
N ALA A 239 24.18 -4.69 25.03
CA ALA A 239 24.16 -5.55 26.21
C ALA A 239 23.47 -6.91 25.98
N ARG A 240 22.49 -6.98 25.07
CA ARG A 240 21.81 -8.22 24.67
C ARG A 240 22.56 -8.98 23.56
N GLY A 241 23.71 -8.48 23.12
CA GLY A 241 24.52 -9.08 22.06
C GLY A 241 23.99 -8.87 20.64
N TYR A 242 23.12 -7.87 20.42
CA TYR A 242 22.73 -7.48 19.06
C TYR A 242 23.96 -6.92 18.32
N GLY A 243 24.13 -7.28 17.05
CA GLY A 243 25.26 -6.80 16.21
C GLY A 243 26.39 -7.81 16.05
N ARG A 244 26.38 -8.93 16.79
CA ARG A 244 27.25 -10.08 16.50
C ARG A 244 26.80 -10.76 15.21
N THR A 245 27.33 -10.31 14.08
CA THR A 245 27.14 -10.97 12.79
C THR A 245 27.94 -12.27 12.76
N ALA A 246 27.36 -13.34 12.20
CA ALA A 246 28.16 -14.52 11.85
C ALA A 246 29.31 -14.06 10.92
N GLN A 247 30.54 -14.54 11.12
CA GLN A 247 31.63 -14.23 10.21
C GLN A 247 31.33 -14.86 8.84
N VAL A 248 31.07 -14.03 7.84
CA VAL A 248 30.72 -14.48 6.48
C VAL A 248 31.91 -14.25 5.55
N PRO A 249 32.30 -15.23 4.72
CA PRO A 249 33.32 -15.01 3.70
C PRO A 249 32.95 -13.85 2.77
N PRO A 250 33.91 -12.97 2.40
CA PRO A 250 33.66 -11.81 1.56
C PRO A 250 33.10 -12.17 0.17
N ALA A 251 33.44 -13.36 -0.35
CA ALA A 251 32.87 -13.88 -1.61
C ALA A 251 31.36 -14.11 -1.52
N VAL A 252 30.89 -14.63 -0.39
CA VAL A 252 29.45 -14.84 -0.15
C VAL A 252 28.76 -13.48 -0.03
N ALA A 253 29.35 -12.52 0.68
CA ALA A 253 28.85 -11.15 0.77
C ALA A 253 28.64 -10.51 -0.62
N ARG A 254 29.69 -10.51 -1.46
CA ARG A 254 29.65 -9.95 -2.82
C ARG A 254 28.65 -10.65 -3.72
N THR A 255 28.57 -11.98 -3.70
CA THR A 255 27.62 -12.73 -4.52
C THR A 255 26.17 -12.40 -4.15
N THR A 256 25.85 -12.28 -2.86
CA THR A 256 24.51 -11.86 -2.44
C THR A 256 24.17 -10.44 -2.86
N THR A 257 25.11 -9.50 -2.75
CA THR A 257 24.91 -8.13 -3.25
C THR A 257 24.71 -8.11 -4.76
N ALA A 258 25.52 -8.86 -5.52
CA ALA A 258 25.39 -8.98 -6.97
C ALA A 258 24.06 -9.65 -7.39
N LEU A 259 23.67 -10.74 -6.74
CA LEU A 259 22.41 -11.44 -6.98
C LEU A 259 21.19 -10.57 -6.66
N THR A 260 21.22 -9.84 -5.54
CA THR A 260 20.11 -8.95 -5.15
C THR A 260 20.00 -7.72 -6.04
N LEU A 261 21.09 -7.01 -6.28
CA LEU A 261 21.10 -5.83 -7.17
C LEU A 261 20.82 -6.22 -8.62
N GLY A 262 21.51 -7.25 -9.13
CA GLY A 262 21.32 -7.77 -10.48
C GLY A 262 19.91 -8.33 -10.68
N GLY A 263 19.36 -9.03 -9.68
CA GLY A 263 17.98 -9.49 -9.70
C GLY A 263 16.97 -8.35 -9.72
N LEU A 264 17.17 -7.30 -8.90
CA LEU A 264 16.30 -6.12 -8.89
C LEU A 264 16.34 -5.37 -10.22
N LEU A 265 17.53 -5.19 -10.81
CA LEU A 265 17.69 -4.62 -12.14
C LEU A 265 17.02 -5.49 -13.20
N GLY A 266 17.16 -6.82 -13.11
CA GLY A 266 16.49 -7.77 -14.00
C GLY A 266 14.96 -7.69 -13.91
N VAL A 267 14.39 -7.53 -12.71
CA VAL A 267 12.95 -7.31 -12.53
C VAL A 267 12.51 -5.98 -13.16
N CYS A 268 13.27 -4.90 -12.98
CA CYS A 268 12.99 -3.61 -13.62
C CYS A 268 13.01 -3.73 -15.15
N CYS A 269 14.08 -4.28 -15.71
CA CYS A 269 14.24 -4.47 -17.16
C CYS A 269 13.19 -5.43 -17.73
N GLY A 270 12.86 -6.53 -17.02
CA GLY A 270 11.84 -7.48 -17.43
C GLY A 270 10.43 -6.88 -17.40
N THR A 271 10.11 -6.09 -16.38
CA THR A 271 8.83 -5.37 -16.30
C THR A 271 8.71 -4.34 -17.42
N TYR A 272 9.78 -3.59 -17.70
CA TYR A 272 9.84 -2.67 -18.82
C TYR A 272 9.66 -3.41 -20.16
N GLY A 273 10.34 -4.53 -20.35
CA GLY A 273 10.20 -5.37 -21.56
C GLY A 273 8.78 -5.88 -21.76
N LEU A 274 8.07 -6.27 -20.70
CA LEU A 274 6.66 -6.67 -20.77
C LEU A 274 5.70 -5.52 -21.11
N LEU A 275 6.10 -4.27 -20.84
CA LEU A 275 5.33 -3.07 -21.17
C LEU A 275 5.68 -2.50 -22.55
N ALA A 276 6.86 -2.84 -23.09
CA ALA A 276 7.30 -2.40 -24.41
C ALA A 276 6.62 -3.21 -25.53
N ALA A 277 6.22 -2.53 -26.60
CA ALA A 277 5.48 -3.14 -27.72
C ALA A 277 6.23 -4.29 -28.41
N GLU A 278 7.56 -4.22 -28.45
CA GLU A 278 8.44 -5.23 -29.09
C GLU A 278 9.08 -6.19 -28.08
N GLY A 279 8.85 -5.97 -26.77
CA GLY A 279 9.57 -6.62 -25.67
C GLY A 279 8.96 -7.91 -25.14
N ALA A 280 7.82 -8.34 -25.71
CA ALA A 280 7.02 -9.43 -25.14
C ALA A 280 7.75 -10.79 -25.07
N GLY A 281 8.66 -11.08 -26.02
CA GLY A 281 9.37 -12.36 -26.08
C GLY A 281 10.46 -12.54 -25.02
N TYR A 282 11.17 -11.46 -24.66
CA TYR A 282 12.29 -11.49 -23.72
C TYR A 282 11.95 -10.87 -22.36
N GLY A 283 10.87 -10.10 -22.25
CA GLY A 283 10.42 -9.48 -20.98
C GLY A 283 10.06 -10.51 -19.91
N LEU A 284 9.30 -11.55 -20.25
CA LEU A 284 8.89 -12.60 -19.31
C LEU A 284 10.07 -13.45 -18.79
N PRO A 285 10.96 -14.01 -19.63
CA PRO A 285 12.10 -14.76 -19.12
C PRO A 285 13.09 -13.88 -18.35
N LEU A 286 13.28 -12.61 -18.74
CA LEU A 286 14.12 -11.68 -18.00
C LEU A 286 13.53 -11.33 -16.63
N LEU A 287 12.21 -11.14 -16.54
CA LEU A 287 11.51 -10.93 -15.28
C LEU A 287 11.67 -12.15 -14.35
N LEU A 288 11.48 -13.36 -14.87
CA LEU A 288 11.58 -14.60 -14.08
C LEU A 288 13.01 -14.85 -13.60
N THR A 289 14.01 -14.66 -14.45
CA THR A 289 15.43 -14.80 -14.08
C THR A 289 15.86 -13.72 -13.09
N GLY A 290 15.44 -12.46 -13.28
CA GLY A 290 15.65 -11.38 -12.32
C GLY A 290 15.01 -11.65 -10.97
N LEU A 291 13.77 -12.13 -10.96
CA LEU A 291 13.07 -12.52 -9.73
C LEU A 291 13.78 -13.67 -9.01
N ALA A 292 14.20 -14.71 -9.77
CA ALA A 292 14.94 -15.84 -9.22
C ALA A 292 16.30 -15.42 -8.63
N ALA A 293 17.03 -14.53 -9.32
CA ALA A 293 18.29 -13.97 -8.83
C ALA A 293 18.08 -13.14 -7.55
N ALA A 294 17.04 -12.29 -7.50
CA ALA A 294 16.71 -11.50 -6.32
C ALA A 294 16.34 -12.39 -5.11
N LEU A 295 15.49 -13.40 -5.33
CA LEU A 295 15.10 -14.36 -4.30
C LEU A 295 16.29 -15.22 -3.84
N GLY A 296 17.15 -15.65 -4.77
CA GLY A 296 18.38 -16.38 -4.47
C GLY A 296 19.34 -15.55 -3.62
N GLY A 297 19.53 -14.27 -3.95
CA GLY A 297 20.30 -13.33 -3.15
C GLY A 297 19.73 -13.15 -1.74
N LEU A 298 18.42 -12.94 -1.62
CA LEU A 298 17.74 -12.83 -0.32
C LEU A 298 17.82 -14.14 0.50
N TRP A 299 17.79 -15.30 -0.14
CA TRP A 299 17.91 -16.59 0.51
C TRP A 299 19.33 -16.87 1.01
N LEU A 300 20.35 -16.63 0.18
CA LEU A 300 21.76 -16.71 0.58
C LEU A 300 22.08 -15.71 1.70
N GLY A 301 21.53 -14.49 1.64
CA GLY A 301 21.64 -13.51 2.73
C GLY A 301 20.90 -13.96 4.00
N GLY A 302 19.78 -14.66 3.85
CA GLY A 302 18.98 -15.18 4.96
C GLY A 302 19.67 -16.27 5.78
N ARG A 303 20.51 -17.11 5.15
CA ARG A 303 21.31 -18.15 5.81
C ARG A 303 22.36 -17.60 6.78
N ARG A 304 22.64 -16.29 6.73
CA ARG A 304 23.63 -15.60 7.58
C ARG A 304 23.09 -15.20 8.95
N SER A 305 21.77 -15.20 9.11
CA SER A 305 21.10 -14.73 10.34
C SER A 305 20.75 -15.92 11.22
N VAL A 306 21.48 -16.09 12.33
CA VAL A 306 21.09 -17.02 13.40
C VAL A 306 19.87 -16.42 14.11
N ARG A 307 18.67 -16.78 13.65
CA ARG A 307 17.40 -16.26 14.19
C ARG A 307 16.63 -17.38 14.88
N SER A 308 16.42 -17.25 16.18
CA SER A 308 15.37 -18.01 16.87
C SER A 308 14.02 -17.31 16.61
N ARG A 309 13.03 -18.06 16.11
CA ARG A 309 11.66 -17.55 15.93
C ARG A 309 10.79 -18.07 17.05
N TYR A 310 10.42 -17.19 17.98
CA TYR A 310 9.40 -17.50 18.98
C TYR A 310 8.03 -17.62 18.29
N ARG A 311 7.56 -18.86 18.13
CA ARG A 311 6.30 -19.29 17.48
C ARG A 311 6.19 -18.91 15.98
N PRO A 312 6.81 -19.68 15.07
CA PRO A 312 6.79 -19.37 13.64
C PRO A 312 5.39 -19.49 13.02
N ASP A 313 4.97 -18.48 12.27
CA ASP A 313 3.80 -18.57 11.38
C ASP A 313 4.13 -19.53 10.23
N ARG A 314 3.62 -20.78 10.32
CA ARG A 314 3.87 -21.81 9.31
C ARG A 314 3.12 -21.50 8.02
N TRP A 315 3.80 -21.61 6.88
CA TRP A 315 3.18 -21.55 5.57
C TRP A 315 2.45 -22.87 5.29
N GLY A 316 1.20 -22.98 5.74
CA GLY A 316 0.38 -24.18 5.57
C GLY A 316 -0.35 -24.24 4.22
N ILE A 317 -1.08 -25.33 3.98
CA ILE A 317 -1.85 -25.55 2.74
C ILE A 317 -2.88 -24.43 2.48
N ARG A 318 -3.48 -23.87 3.53
CA ARG A 318 -4.43 -22.74 3.41
C ARG A 318 -3.76 -21.49 2.86
N ALA A 319 -2.49 -21.25 3.20
CA ALA A 319 -1.73 -20.11 2.68
C ALA A 319 -1.43 -20.29 1.18
N TRP A 320 -1.09 -21.53 0.77
CA TRP A 320 -0.94 -21.88 -0.65
C TRP A 320 -2.24 -21.74 -1.44
N LEU A 321 -3.38 -22.19 -0.91
CA LEU A 321 -4.67 -22.04 -1.58
C LEU A 321 -5.06 -20.57 -1.75
N VAL A 322 -4.85 -19.73 -0.73
CA VAL A 322 -5.13 -18.29 -0.83
C VAL A 322 -4.21 -17.61 -1.84
N ALA A 323 -2.90 -17.79 -1.73
CA ALA A 323 -1.94 -17.22 -2.68
C ALA A 323 -2.19 -17.74 -4.11
N GLY A 324 -2.44 -19.05 -4.25
CA GLY A 324 -2.75 -19.71 -5.51
C GLY A 324 -4.04 -19.20 -6.15
N SER A 325 -5.09 -18.92 -5.38
CA SER A 325 -6.32 -18.35 -5.92
C SER A 325 -6.11 -16.96 -6.53
N GLY A 326 -5.31 -16.10 -5.89
CA GLY A 326 -4.98 -14.78 -6.46
C GLY A 326 -4.10 -14.89 -7.70
N ALA A 327 -3.10 -15.78 -7.66
CA ALA A 327 -2.23 -16.06 -8.81
C ALA A 327 -3.00 -16.65 -9.99
N ALA A 328 -3.97 -17.54 -9.75
CA ALA A 328 -4.83 -18.12 -10.77
C ALA A 328 -5.71 -17.05 -11.43
N VAL A 329 -6.33 -16.15 -10.64
CA VAL A 329 -7.12 -15.03 -11.17
C VAL A 329 -6.26 -14.09 -12.02
N ALA A 330 -5.03 -13.80 -11.58
CA ALA A 330 -4.07 -13.02 -12.37
C ALA A 330 -3.72 -13.71 -13.69
N ALA A 331 -3.36 -15.01 -13.65
CA ALA A 331 -3.01 -15.78 -14.83
C ALA A 331 -4.16 -15.86 -15.84
N LEU A 332 -5.38 -16.15 -15.37
CA LEU A 332 -6.57 -16.20 -16.21
C LEU A 332 -6.85 -14.87 -16.92
N MET A 333 -6.69 -13.73 -16.23
CA MET A 333 -6.89 -12.41 -16.85
C MET A 333 -5.77 -12.04 -17.83
N ILE A 334 -4.52 -12.46 -17.54
CA ILE A 334 -3.40 -12.27 -18.46
C ILE A 334 -3.63 -13.08 -19.74
N TRP A 335 -4.01 -14.35 -19.62
CA TRP A 335 -4.27 -15.26 -20.74
C TRP A 335 -5.50 -14.85 -21.56
N GLY A 336 -6.57 -14.41 -20.90
CA GLY A 336 -7.81 -13.99 -21.56
C GLY A 336 -7.74 -12.60 -22.20
N SER A 337 -6.67 -11.84 -21.99
CA SER A 337 -6.48 -10.53 -22.63
C SER A 337 -5.94 -10.74 -24.05
N PRO A 338 -6.70 -10.42 -25.11
CA PRO A 338 -6.18 -10.50 -26.47
C PRO A 338 -4.96 -9.60 -26.62
N PRO A 339 -3.93 -10.03 -27.37
CA PRO A 339 -2.79 -9.18 -27.67
C PRO A 339 -3.30 -7.92 -28.39
N PRO A 340 -2.72 -6.74 -28.10
CA PRO A 340 -3.07 -5.53 -28.84
C PRO A 340 -2.83 -5.78 -30.34
N PRO A 341 -3.70 -5.27 -31.23
CA PRO A 341 -3.50 -5.42 -32.66
C PRO A 341 -2.13 -4.83 -33.04
N PRO A 342 -1.33 -5.53 -33.86
CA PRO A 342 -0.05 -4.99 -34.32
C PRO A 342 -0.31 -3.79 -35.24
N GLY A 343 -0.03 -2.58 -34.74
CA GLY A 343 -0.11 -1.35 -35.51
C GLY A 343 -0.14 -0.09 -34.63
N PRO A 344 0.28 1.07 -35.16
CA PRO A 344 0.02 2.35 -34.50
C PRO A 344 -1.50 2.53 -34.33
N PRO A 345 -1.95 3.26 -33.29
CA PRO A 345 -3.36 3.55 -33.11
C PRO A 345 -3.91 4.17 -34.41
N PRO A 346 -5.10 3.73 -34.88
CA PRO A 346 -5.64 4.23 -36.13
C PRO A 346 -5.72 5.77 -36.08
N PRO A 347 -5.30 6.48 -37.14
CA PRO A 347 -5.38 7.93 -37.18
C PRO A 347 -6.85 8.36 -36.95
N PRO A 348 -7.08 9.50 -36.28
CA PRO A 348 -8.43 9.99 -36.06
C PRO A 348 -9.16 10.11 -37.39
N LEU A 349 -10.35 9.51 -37.46
CA LEU A 349 -11.21 9.55 -38.65
C LEU A 349 -11.35 10.99 -39.15
N PRO A 350 -10.99 11.28 -40.42
CA PRO A 350 -11.14 12.63 -40.95
C PRO A 350 -12.62 13.04 -40.92
N PRO A 351 -12.93 14.31 -40.62
CA PRO A 351 -14.31 14.80 -40.63
C PRO A 351 -14.93 14.58 -42.01
N PRO A 352 -16.24 14.28 -42.08
CA PRO A 352 -16.93 14.07 -43.35
C PRO A 352 -16.77 15.32 -44.22
N ARG A 353 -16.15 15.16 -45.40
CA ARG A 353 -16.02 16.22 -46.40
C ARG A 353 -17.43 16.60 -46.87
N ARG A 354 -17.87 17.83 -46.58
CA ARG A 354 -19.05 18.40 -47.24
C ARG A 354 -18.75 18.50 -48.74
N PRO A 355 -19.66 18.08 -49.63
CA PRO A 355 -19.48 18.29 -51.06
C PRO A 355 -19.35 19.80 -51.34
N PRO A 356 -18.50 20.20 -52.30
CA PRO A 356 -18.37 21.60 -52.67
C PRO A 356 -19.72 22.15 -53.13
N PRO A 357 -20.05 23.42 -52.83
CA PRO A 357 -21.23 24.05 -53.42
C PRO A 357 -21.04 24.05 -54.93
N GLY A 358 -21.95 23.37 -55.63
CA GLY A 358 -22.01 23.44 -57.09
C GLY A 358 -22.10 24.90 -57.49
N ARG A 359 -21.19 25.34 -58.38
CA ARG A 359 -21.35 26.60 -59.09
C ARG A 359 -22.61 26.48 -59.97
N ALA A 360 -23.41 27.55 -59.93
CA ALA A 360 -24.61 27.76 -60.73
C ALA A 360 -24.38 27.57 -62.23
#